data_AF-A0A3N5R3L5-F1
#
_entry.id   AF-A0A3N5R3L5-F1
#
_cell.length_a   1.000
_cell.length_b   1.000
_cell.length_c   1.000
_cell.angle_alpha   90.00
_cell.angle_beta   90.00
_cell.angle_gamma   90.00
#
_symmetry.space_group_name_H-M   'P 1'
#
loop_
_entity.id
_entity.type
_entity.pdbx_description
1 polymer ?
#
loop_
_entity_poly.entity_id
_entity_poly.type
_entity_poly.pdbx_seq_one_letter_code
_entity_poly.pdbx_strand_id
1 'polypeptide(L)'
;MGINIFGLNCSTGPDEMTASVIWLDEQQDLPILVVPNAGMPHNEGGKAVYKMTPDKLTEKLEEFILKYKNIKIVGGCCGTTPEHIAKLRKMIDNNNNNNNNNIKK
;
A
#
# COMPACT_ATOMS: atom_id res chain seq x y z
N MET A 1 9.23 7.17 22.40
CA MET A 1 7.94 6.46 22.45
C MET A 1 8.23 5.01 22.09
N GLY A 2 7.98 4.03 22.96
CA GLY A 2 8.33 2.61 22.73
C GLY A 2 7.41 1.90 21.75
N ILE A 3 7.19 2.48 20.57
CA ILE A 3 6.34 1.93 19.51
C ILE A 3 7.15 1.07 18.55
N ASN A 4 6.52 0.06 17.95
CA ASN A 4 7.20 -0.87 17.04
C ASN A 4 6.93 -0.57 15.55
N ILE A 5 5.79 0.06 15.23
CA ILE A 5 5.32 0.31 13.87
C ILE A 5 4.51 1.61 13.88
N PHE A 6 4.61 2.39 12.81
CA PHE A 6 3.72 3.53 12.55
C PHE A 6 3.42 3.62 11.04
N GLY A 7 2.58 4.55 10.61
CA GLY A 7 2.39 4.80 9.18
C GLY A 7 1.09 5.52 8.85
N LEU A 8 0.57 5.25 7.65
CA LEU A 8 -0.51 6.01 7.02
C LEU A 8 -1.72 5.14 6.72
N ASN A 9 -2.91 5.67 7.00
CA ASN A 9 -4.18 5.05 6.65
C ASN A 9 -5.23 6.11 6.28
N CYS A 10 -6.12 5.75 5.34
CA CYS A 10 -7.27 6.55 4.92
C CYS A 10 -6.90 7.92 4.30
N SER A 11 -7.86 8.86 4.29
CA SER A 11 -7.83 10.21 3.71
C SER A 11 -7.63 10.27 2.20
N THR A 12 -6.62 9.59 1.65
CA THR A 12 -6.24 9.68 0.25
C THR A 12 -6.01 8.31 -0.39
N GLY A 13 -5.88 8.29 -1.72
CA GLY A 13 -5.41 7.12 -2.46
C GLY A 13 -3.90 6.93 -2.33
N PRO A 14 -3.36 5.82 -2.87
CA PRO A 14 -1.93 5.54 -2.84
C PRO A 14 -1.12 6.57 -3.62
N ASP A 15 -1.66 7.12 -4.72
CA ASP A 15 -0.96 8.11 -5.54
C ASP A 15 -0.65 9.38 -4.74
N GLU A 16 -1.64 9.92 -4.03
CA GLU A 16 -1.48 11.12 -3.21
C GLU A 16 -0.66 10.86 -1.93
N MET A 17 -0.59 9.61 -1.46
CA MET A 17 0.27 9.25 -0.33
C MET A 17 1.76 9.26 -0.66
N THR A 18 2.15 9.27 -1.94
CA THR A 18 3.54 9.07 -2.38
C THR A 18 4.54 9.98 -1.66
N ALA A 19 4.28 11.28 -1.56
CA ALA A 19 5.19 12.22 -0.91
C ALA A 19 5.35 11.93 0.60
N SER A 20 4.25 11.61 1.27
CA SER A 20 4.26 11.23 2.69
C SER A 20 4.98 9.90 2.91
N VAL A 21 4.81 8.93 2.01
CA VAL A 21 5.49 7.64 2.06
C VAL A 21 7.00 7.81 1.90
N ILE A 22 7.45 8.60 0.92
CA ILE A 22 8.87 8.92 0.73
C ILE A 22 9.43 9.55 2.00
N TRP A 23 8.76 10.59 2.51
CA TRP A 23 9.23 11.30 3.69
C TRP A 23 9.35 10.36 4.89
N LEU A 24 8.36 9.49 5.14
CA LEU A 24 8.39 8.53 6.24
C LEU A 24 9.48 7.46 6.07
N ASP A 25 9.71 6.95 4.86
CA ASP A 25 10.77 5.95 4.60
C ASP A 25 12.18 6.53 4.83
N GLU A 26 12.35 7.83 4.56
CA GLU A 26 13.57 8.58 4.90
C GLU A 26 13.75 8.79 6.42
N GLN A 27 12.69 8.62 7.23
CA GLN A 27 12.72 8.82 8.67
C GLN A 27 12.89 7.49 9.43
N GLN A 28 14.03 7.33 10.13
CA GLN A 28 14.30 6.23 11.08
C GLN A 28 14.20 4.81 10.47
N ASP A 29 14.59 3.78 11.23
CA ASP A 29 14.62 2.38 10.77
C ASP A 29 13.43 1.53 11.29
N LEU A 30 12.31 2.16 11.67
CA LEU A 30 11.12 1.39 12.10
C LEU A 30 10.28 0.94 10.89
N PRO A 31 9.65 -0.24 10.96
CA PRO A 31 8.67 -0.67 9.97
C PRO A 31 7.50 0.30 9.80
N ILE A 32 7.08 0.51 8.55
CA ILE A 32 5.99 1.39 8.14
C ILE A 32 4.81 0.57 7.61
N LEU A 33 3.59 1.00 7.98
CA LEU A 33 2.33 0.53 7.39
C LEU A 33 1.75 1.56 6.41
N VAL A 34 1.27 1.11 5.25
CA VAL A 34 0.62 1.96 4.24
C VAL A 34 -0.70 1.34 3.80
N VAL A 35 -1.82 1.97 4.18
CA VAL A 35 -3.18 1.41 4.02
C VAL A 35 -4.12 2.48 3.41
N PRO A 36 -4.00 2.78 2.11
CA PRO A 36 -4.72 3.87 1.45
C PRO A 36 -6.19 3.53 1.16
N ASN A 37 -6.97 4.54 0.78
CA ASN A 37 -8.26 4.33 0.13
C ASN A 37 -8.08 3.76 -1.30
N ALA A 38 -9.15 3.24 -1.90
CA ALA A 38 -9.19 2.88 -3.32
C ALA A 38 -9.26 4.14 -4.22
N GLY A 39 -8.22 4.97 -4.15
CA GLY A 39 -8.15 6.28 -4.79
C GLY A 39 -8.85 7.37 -3.99
N MET A 40 -8.92 8.57 -4.58
CA MET A 40 -9.63 9.70 -3.97
C MET A 40 -11.16 9.47 -3.97
N PRO A 41 -11.87 9.90 -2.91
CA PRO A 41 -13.32 9.83 -2.88
C PRO A 41 -13.93 10.79 -3.90
N HIS A 42 -14.92 10.31 -4.64
CA HIS A 42 -15.76 11.11 -5.53
C HIS A 42 -17.15 11.23 -4.91
N ASN A 43 -17.74 12.44 -4.94
CA ASN A 43 -19.12 12.60 -4.50
C ASN A 43 -20.06 12.24 -5.66
N GLU A 44 -20.81 11.14 -5.51
CA GLU A 44 -21.86 10.74 -6.42
C GLU A 44 -23.19 10.68 -5.66
N GLY A 45 -24.04 11.68 -5.88
CA GLY A 45 -25.36 11.74 -5.24
C GLY A 45 -25.30 11.84 -3.70
N GLY A 46 -24.30 12.53 -3.16
CA GLY A 46 -24.11 12.68 -1.71
C GLY A 46 -23.37 11.52 -1.04
N LYS A 47 -22.88 10.54 -1.82
CA LYS A 47 -22.12 9.39 -1.32
C LYS A 47 -20.68 9.45 -1.82
N ALA A 48 -19.74 9.09 -0.94
CA ALA A 48 -18.35 8.90 -1.33
C ALA A 48 -18.19 7.58 -2.09
N VAL A 49 -17.78 7.67 -3.35
CA VAL A 49 -17.48 6.55 -4.24
C VAL A 49 -16.00 6.53 -4.57
N TYR A 50 -15.40 5.35 -4.49
CA TYR A 50 -13.98 5.11 -4.74
C TYR A 50 -13.83 4.26 -5.99
N LYS A 51 -12.99 4.69 -6.92
CA LYS A 51 -12.96 4.18 -8.29
C LYS A 51 -11.66 3.45 -8.67
N MET A 52 -10.65 3.46 -7.82
CA MET A 52 -9.43 2.74 -8.10
C MET A 52 -9.71 1.25 -8.11
N THR A 53 -9.19 0.55 -9.12
CA THR A 53 -9.38 -0.89 -9.27
C THR A 53 -8.39 -1.66 -8.39
N PRO A 54 -8.68 -2.94 -8.07
CA PRO A 54 -7.73 -3.84 -7.43
C PRO A 54 -6.34 -3.84 -8.07
N ASP A 55 -6.28 -3.84 -9.40
CA ASP A 55 -5.01 -3.86 -10.15
C ASP A 55 -4.20 -2.57 -9.95
N LYS A 56 -4.83 -1.40 -10.09
CA LYS A 56 -4.15 -0.10 -9.93
C LYS A 56 -3.64 0.11 -8.51
N LEU A 57 -4.45 -0.24 -7.50
CA LEU A 57 -4.04 -0.16 -6.11
C LEU A 57 -2.87 -1.11 -5.82
N THR A 58 -2.90 -2.32 -6.39
CA THR A 58 -1.84 -3.32 -6.23
C THR A 58 -0.54 -2.88 -6.90
N GLU A 59 -0.60 -2.39 -8.14
CA GLU A 59 0.56 -1.87 -8.88
C GLU A 59 1.27 -0.77 -8.08
N LYS A 60 0.51 0.17 -7.53
CA LYS A 60 1.09 1.28 -6.77
C LYS A 60 1.70 0.85 -5.43
N LEU A 61 1.04 -0.07 -4.72
CA LEU A 61 1.58 -0.60 -3.46
C LEU A 61 2.77 -1.54 -3.69
N GLU A 62 2.82 -2.25 -4.81
CA GLU A 62 4.00 -3.01 -5.24
C GLU A 62 5.19 -2.09 -5.50
N GLU A 63 4.98 -0.98 -6.22
CA GLU A 63 6.00 0.06 -6.41
C GLU A 63 6.56 0.52 -5.05
N PHE A 64 5.68 0.79 -4.09
CA PHE A 64 6.08 1.22 -2.75
C PHE A 64 6.94 0.17 -2.03
N ILE A 65 6.51 -1.09 -2.01
CA ILE A 65 7.25 -2.18 -1.34
C ILE A 65 8.63 -2.40 -1.99
N LEU A 66 8.72 -2.29 -3.32
CA LEU A 66 9.97 -2.52 -4.05
C LEU A 66 10.95 -1.36 -3.89
N LYS A 67 10.46 -0.12 -3.76
CA LYS A 67 11.31 1.08 -3.67
C LYS A 67 11.70 1.46 -2.24
N TYR A 68 10.82 1.24 -1.27
CA TYR A 68 10.95 1.77 0.09
C TYR A 68 11.14 0.65 1.10
N LYS A 69 12.37 0.55 1.63
CA LYS A 69 12.81 -0.60 2.44
C LYS A 69 12.01 -0.75 3.73
N ASN A 70 11.48 0.34 4.29
CA ASN A 70 10.83 0.33 5.60
C ASN A 70 9.35 -0.04 5.52
N ILE A 71 8.73 -0.09 4.33
CA ILE A 71 7.33 -0.51 4.19
C ILE A 71 7.22 -2.03 4.36
N LYS A 72 6.63 -2.46 5.48
CA LYS A 72 6.48 -3.88 5.83
C LYS A 72 5.03 -4.35 5.87
N ILE A 73 4.07 -3.43 5.90
CA ILE A 73 2.64 -3.74 5.97
C ILE A 73 1.91 -2.90 4.92
N VAL A 74 1.15 -3.56 4.06
CA VAL A 74 0.25 -2.91 3.11
C VAL A 74 -1.16 -3.47 3.24
N GLY A 75 -2.16 -2.68 2.86
CA GLY A 75 -3.55 -3.08 2.90
C GLY A 75 -4.46 -2.10 2.18
N GLY A 76 -5.74 -2.09 2.57
CA GLY A 76 -6.75 -1.18 2.04
C GLY A 76 -7.63 -0.57 3.12
N CYS A 77 -8.09 0.66 2.87
CA CYS A 77 -9.06 1.39 3.70
C CYS A 77 -10.39 1.59 2.93
N CYS A 78 -10.96 2.80 2.92
CA CYS A 78 -12.25 3.06 2.28
C CYS A 78 -12.22 2.77 0.78
N GLY A 79 -13.29 2.15 0.28
CA GLY A 79 -13.41 1.77 -1.12
C GLY A 79 -12.68 0.48 -1.50
N THR A 80 -11.79 -0.03 -0.64
CA THR A 80 -11.18 -1.33 -0.90
C THR A 80 -12.16 -2.48 -0.62
N THR A 81 -11.95 -3.60 -1.31
CA THR A 81 -12.84 -4.76 -1.30
C THR A 81 -12.01 -6.03 -1.10
N PRO A 82 -12.63 -7.20 -0.82
CA PRO A 82 -11.89 -8.46 -0.77
C PRO A 82 -11.07 -8.75 -2.05
N GLU A 83 -11.52 -8.29 -3.22
CA GLU A 83 -10.78 -8.43 -4.47
C GLU A 83 -9.46 -7.64 -4.47
N HIS A 84 -9.45 -6.44 -3.88
CA HIS A 84 -8.22 -5.66 -3.68
C HIS A 84 -7.22 -6.44 -2.80
N ILE A 85 -7.70 -6.97 -1.68
CA ILE A 85 -6.85 -7.72 -0.75
C ILE A 85 -6.33 -9.01 -1.37
N ALA A 86 -7.15 -9.71 -2.16
CA ALA A 86 -6.74 -10.91 -2.89
C ALA A 86 -5.62 -10.63 -3.91
N LYS A 87 -5.72 -9.51 -4.64
CA LYS A 87 -4.67 -9.07 -5.58
C LYS A 87 -3.38 -8.68 -4.85
N LEU A 88 -3.47 -7.95 -3.73
CA LEU A 88 -2.31 -7.64 -2.89
C LEU A 88 -1.63 -8.90 -2.38
N ARG A 89 -2.38 -9.87 -1.86
CA ARG A 89 -1.85 -11.17 -1.41
C ARG A 89 -1.09 -11.87 -2.53
N LYS A 90 -1.71 -11.98 -3.72
CA LYS A 90 -1.09 -12.62 -4.89
C LYS A 90 0.22 -11.91 -5.30
N MET A 91 0.24 -10.58 -5.30
CA MET A 91 1.44 -9.80 -5.57
C MET A 91 2.55 -10.09 -4.55
N ILE A 92 2.24 -10.09 -3.25
CA ILE A 92 3.23 -10.39 -2.21
C ILE A 92 3.79 -11.82 -2.35
N ASP A 93 2.93 -12.80 -2.64
CA ASP A 93 3.36 -14.18 -2.89
C ASP A 93 4.33 -14.29 -4.08
N ASN A 94 4.02 -13.60 -5.18
CA ASN A 94 4.88 -13.57 -6.36
C ASN A 94 6.25 -12.96 -6.05
N ASN A 95 6.28 -11.83 -5.33
CA ASN A 95 7.53 -11.16 -4.97
C ASN A 95 8.41 -12.00 -4.04
N ASN A 96 7.81 -12.70 -3.07
CA ASN A 96 8.55 -13.63 -2.21
C ASN A 96 9.14 -14.81 -2.99
N ASN A 97 8.38 -15.36 -3.94
CA ASN A 97 8.87 -16.46 -4.79
C ASN A 97 10.04 -16.02 -5.69
N ASN A 98 9.96 -14.82 -6.28
CA ASN A 98 11.01 -14.26 -7.11
C ASN A 98 12.32 -14.05 -6.31
N ASN A 99 12.22 -13.51 -5.10
CA ASN A 99 13.37 -13.33 -4.21
C ASN A 99 14.03 -14.66 -3.85
N ASN A 100 13.24 -15.69 -3.53
CA ASN A 100 13.76 -17.02 -3.20
C ASN A 100 14.48 -17.70 -4.38
N ASN A 101 14.04 -17.46 -5.61
CA ASN A 101 14.69 -18.00 -6.80
C ASN A 101 16.03 -17.31 -7.13
N ASN A 102 16.15 -16.03 -6.80
CA ASN A 102 17.40 -15.27 -6.99
C ASN A 102 18.48 -15.64 -5.98
N ILE A 103 18.13 -16.11 -4.78
CA ILE A 103 19.09 -16.57 -3.75
C ILE A 103 19.65 -17.98 -4.07
N LYS A 104 18.94 -18.77 -4.87
CA LYS A 104 19.31 -20.15 -5.24
C LYS A 104 20.19 -20.25 -6.50
N LYS A 105 20.56 -19.14 -7.12
CA LYS A 105 21.52 -19.06 -8.22
C LYS A 105 22.85 -18.55 -7.71
#